data_AF-A0A1W0WNH2-F1
#
_entry.id   AF-A0A1W0WNH2-F1
#
_cell.length_a   1.000
_cell.length_b   1.000
_cell.length_c   1.000
_cell.angle_alpha   90.00
_cell.angle_beta   90.00
_cell.angle_gamma   90.00
#
_symmetry.space_group_name_H-M   'P 1'
#
loop_
_entity.id
_entity.type
_entity.pdbx_description
1 polymer ?
#
loop_
_entity_poly.entity_id
_entity_poly.type
_entity_poly.pdbx_seq_one_letter_code
_entity_poly.pdbx_strand_id
1 'polypeptide(L)'
;MQTALTSLSGRVPVLMRWPSSNFNGNCEPYLAGTPSNGGICGKCGGADSDLCDDGLCTNYCPYENRYKDCDERFPDAESCNDATNPNSPNRPGCEATCNCRSTEQIYWIN
;
A
#
# COMPACT_ATOMS: atom_id res chain seq x y z
N MET A 1 16.78 -0.12 16.77
CA MET A 1 17.18 0.70 17.94
C MET A 1 15.97 1.50 18.41
N GLN A 2 15.35 1.09 19.52
CA GLN A 2 14.28 1.84 20.19
C GLN A 2 14.89 2.52 21.41
N THR A 3 14.77 3.84 21.50
CA THR A 3 15.00 4.56 22.76
C THR A 3 14.17 5.83 22.78
N ALA A 4 13.16 5.86 23.65
CA ALA A 4 12.89 6.94 24.59
C ALA A 4 11.53 6.69 25.28
N LEU A 5 11.52 5.88 26.33
CA LEU A 5 10.53 5.99 27.40
C LEU A 5 11.12 6.93 28.47
N THR A 6 10.91 8.23 28.32
CA THR A 6 11.10 9.18 29.42
C THR A 6 9.75 9.49 30.04
N SER A 7 9.61 9.10 31.31
CA SER A 7 8.50 9.45 32.19
C SER A 7 8.27 10.97 32.16
N LEU A 8 7.11 11.39 31.69
CA LEU A 8 6.65 12.77 31.66
C LEU A 8 5.26 12.81 32.26
N SER A 9 5.16 12.89 33.58
CA SER A 9 3.91 13.24 34.25
C SER A 9 3.41 14.57 33.67
N GLY A 10 2.33 14.50 32.88
CA GLY A 10 1.65 15.66 32.29
C GLY A 10 1.84 15.89 30.78
N ARG A 11 2.46 14.99 30.01
CA ARG A 11 2.52 15.12 28.54
C ARG A 11 1.80 13.97 27.84
N VAL A 12 0.98 14.29 26.84
CA VAL A 12 0.35 13.31 25.94
C VAL A 12 1.29 13.09 24.75
N PRO A 13 1.92 11.92 24.60
CA PRO A 13 2.69 11.62 23.41
C PRO A 13 1.74 11.48 22.22
N VAL A 14 2.00 12.21 21.14
CA VAL A 14 1.26 12.11 19.88
C VAL A 14 2.16 11.46 18.85
N LEU A 15 1.77 10.28 18.36
CA LEU A 15 2.42 9.59 17.25
C LEU A 15 1.52 9.68 16.02
N MET A 16 2.01 10.30 14.96
CA MET A 16 1.35 10.32 13.65
C MET A 16 2.02 9.30 12.74
N ARG A 17 1.21 8.51 12.02
CA ARG A 17 1.66 7.49 11.06
C ARG A 17 1.13 7.87 9.69
N TRP A 18 2.01 7.83 8.69
CA TRP A 18 1.68 8.03 7.27
C TRP A 18 2.22 6.84 6.47
N PRO A 19 1.50 6.35 5.45
CA PRO A 19 0.13 6.70 5.05
C PRO A 19 -0.90 6.44 6.16
N SER A 20 -2.09 7.05 6.03
CA SER A 20 -3.16 6.87 7.02
C SER A 20 -3.62 5.42 7.04
N SER A 21 -3.86 4.86 8.22
CA SER A 21 -4.25 3.45 8.41
C SER A 21 -5.59 3.34 9.16
N ASN A 22 -6.02 2.12 9.51
CA ASN A 22 -7.29 1.86 10.20
C ASN A 22 -8.51 2.33 9.40
N PHE A 23 -8.52 2.07 8.09
CA PHE A 23 -9.66 2.39 7.23
C PHE A 23 -10.95 1.74 7.77
N ASN A 24 -12.03 2.52 7.83
CA ASN A 24 -13.31 2.04 8.36
C ASN A 24 -13.77 0.76 7.66
N GLY A 25 -14.17 -0.24 8.46
CA GLY A 25 -14.56 -1.56 7.98
C GLY A 25 -13.42 -2.48 7.57
N ASN A 26 -12.15 -2.07 7.70
CA ASN A 26 -11.02 -2.98 7.54
C ASN A 26 -10.52 -3.48 8.91
N CYS A 27 -10.81 -4.73 9.24
CA CYS A 27 -10.33 -5.40 10.45
C CYS A 27 -9.06 -6.22 10.22
N GLU A 28 -8.56 -6.29 8.98
CA GLU A 28 -7.36 -7.02 8.59
C GLU A 28 -6.26 -6.00 8.19
N PRO A 29 -5.38 -5.61 9.12
CA PRO A 29 -4.41 -4.53 8.89
C PRO A 29 -3.33 -4.90 7.86
N TYR A 30 -3.16 -6.19 7.57
CA TYR A 30 -2.28 -6.73 6.55
C TYR A 30 -2.85 -8.05 6.04
N LEU A 31 -2.47 -8.42 4.83
CA LEU A 31 -2.76 -9.74 4.28
C LEU A 31 -1.80 -10.77 4.90
N ALA A 32 -2.34 -11.79 5.57
CA ALA A 32 -1.52 -12.86 6.12
C ALA A 32 -0.82 -13.65 5.01
N GLY A 33 0.48 -13.93 5.20
CA GLY A 33 1.24 -14.78 4.30
C GLY A 33 0.77 -16.23 4.37
N THR A 34 0.38 -16.78 3.22
CA THR A 34 0.00 -18.18 3.02
C THR A 34 0.80 -18.75 1.86
N PRO A 35 0.99 -20.07 1.76
CA PRO A 35 1.67 -20.65 0.60
C PRO A 35 1.04 -20.22 -0.74
N SER A 36 -0.28 -20.02 -0.76
CA SER A 36 -1.04 -19.60 -1.95
C SER A 36 -0.80 -18.15 -2.38
N ASN A 37 -0.32 -17.27 -1.50
CA ASN A 37 -0.03 -15.87 -1.82
C ASN A 37 1.46 -15.52 -1.71
N GLY A 38 2.34 -16.53 -1.73
CA GLY A 38 3.80 -16.38 -1.69
C GLY A 38 4.41 -16.28 -0.28
N GLY A 39 3.61 -16.49 0.78
CA GLY A 39 4.09 -16.52 2.15
C GLY A 39 4.59 -15.16 2.66
N ILE A 40 5.64 -15.19 3.49
CA ILE A 40 6.34 -13.97 3.92
C ILE A 40 6.84 -13.24 2.68
N CYS A 41 6.62 -11.92 2.61
CA CYS A 41 7.02 -11.10 1.48
C CYS A 41 6.44 -11.54 0.12
N GLY A 42 5.37 -12.35 0.09
CA GLY A 42 4.80 -12.85 -1.17
C GLY A 42 4.38 -11.76 -2.16
N LYS A 43 4.05 -10.56 -1.66
CA LYS A 43 3.72 -9.37 -2.46
C LYS A 43 4.94 -8.64 -3.06
N CYS A 44 6.16 -8.94 -2.60
CA CYS A 44 7.40 -8.36 -3.11
C CYS A 44 8.40 -9.42 -3.60
N GLY A 45 7.91 -10.60 -4.01
CA GLY A 45 8.73 -11.67 -4.60
C GLY A 45 9.09 -12.83 -3.66
N GLY A 46 8.59 -12.82 -2.43
CA GLY A 46 8.81 -13.89 -1.45
C GLY A 46 10.00 -13.64 -0.52
N ALA A 47 10.29 -14.61 0.35
CA ALA A 47 11.31 -14.51 1.39
C ALA A 47 12.75 -14.38 0.85
N ASP A 48 13.00 -14.87 -0.36
CA ASP A 48 14.32 -14.83 -1.01
C ASP A 48 14.51 -13.59 -1.92
N SER A 49 13.54 -12.67 -1.94
CA SER A 49 13.61 -11.46 -2.76
C SER A 49 14.54 -10.41 -2.14
N ASP A 50 15.31 -9.70 -2.97
CA ASP A 50 16.09 -8.52 -2.57
C ASP A 50 15.21 -7.38 -2.02
N LEU A 51 13.89 -7.44 -2.25
CA LEU A 51 12.90 -6.49 -1.75
C LEU A 51 12.28 -6.94 -0.41
N CYS A 52 12.70 -8.08 0.13
CA CYS A 52 12.28 -8.58 1.44
C CYS A 52 13.41 -8.43 2.46
N ASP A 53 13.26 -7.49 3.39
CA ASP A 53 14.21 -7.26 4.47
C ASP A 53 13.60 -7.68 5.81
N ASP A 54 14.14 -8.74 6.42
CA ASP A 54 13.64 -9.32 7.68
C ASP A 54 12.11 -9.55 7.71
N GLY A 55 11.55 -9.99 6.58
CA GLY A 55 10.11 -10.26 6.43
C GLY A 55 9.25 -9.02 6.18
N LEU A 56 9.87 -7.87 5.91
CA LEU A 56 9.22 -6.62 5.52
C LEU A 56 9.54 -6.29 4.06
N CYS A 57 8.50 -6.02 3.27
CA CYS A 57 8.71 -5.54 1.91
C CYS A 57 9.20 -4.08 1.90
N THR A 58 10.19 -3.79 1.06
CA THR A 58 10.83 -2.46 0.97
C THR A 58 10.39 -1.64 -0.26
N ASN A 59 9.62 -2.25 -1.16
CA ASN A 59 9.12 -1.66 -2.42
C ASN A 59 7.76 -0.96 -2.27
N TYR A 60 7.63 -0.04 -1.31
CA TYR A 60 6.37 0.69 -1.12
C TYR A 60 6.09 1.69 -2.24
N CYS A 61 4.80 1.85 -2.60
CA CYS A 61 4.34 2.87 -3.53
C CYS A 61 4.25 4.24 -2.83
N PRO A 62 4.81 5.32 -3.39
CA PRO A 62 4.73 6.67 -2.80
C PRO A 62 3.39 7.38 -3.07
N TYR A 63 2.56 6.83 -3.95
CA TYR A 63 1.24 7.36 -4.27
C TYR A 63 0.15 6.64 -3.48
N GLU A 64 -1.00 7.31 -3.31
CA GLU A 64 -2.16 6.73 -2.64
C GLU A 64 -3.38 6.70 -3.56
N ASN A 65 -4.20 5.67 -3.37
CA ASN A 65 -5.55 5.63 -3.88
C ASN A 65 -6.50 6.24 -2.84
N ARG A 66 -7.33 7.19 -3.27
CA ARG A 66 -8.46 7.72 -2.50
C ARG A 66 -9.63 6.74 -2.46
N TYR A 67 -9.77 5.90 -3.48
CA TYR A 67 -10.89 4.95 -3.62
C TYR A 67 -10.42 3.50 -3.58
N LYS A 68 -11.26 2.60 -3.09
CA LYS A 68 -10.94 1.17 -2.97
C LYS A 68 -11.04 0.44 -4.31
N ASP A 69 -12.00 0.83 -5.12
CA ASP A 69 -12.32 0.25 -6.43
C ASP A 69 -11.42 0.76 -7.57
N CYS A 70 -10.27 1.39 -7.26
CA CYS A 70 -9.33 1.85 -8.28
C CYS A 70 -8.81 0.71 -9.15
N ASP A 71 -8.58 -0.47 -8.56
CA ASP A 71 -8.10 -1.66 -9.27
C ASP A 71 -9.16 -2.26 -10.21
N GLU A 72 -10.44 -2.08 -9.92
CA GLU A 72 -11.56 -2.48 -10.78
C GLU A 72 -11.82 -1.45 -11.89
N ARG A 73 -11.70 -0.16 -11.56
CA ARG A 73 -11.86 0.95 -12.52
C ARG A 73 -10.73 1.02 -13.55
N PHE A 74 -9.53 0.59 -13.14
CA PHE A 74 -8.33 0.54 -13.96
C PHE A 74 -7.76 -0.88 -13.95
N PRO A 75 -8.38 -1.81 -14.70
CA PRO A 75 -7.97 -3.21 -14.70
C PRO A 75 -6.57 -3.43 -15.30
N ASP A 76 -6.07 -2.49 -16.09
CA ASP A 76 -4.77 -2.54 -16.75
C ASP A 76 -4.14 -1.15 -16.86
N ALA A 77 -2.84 -1.13 -17.15
CA ALA A 77 -2.07 0.11 -17.27
C ALA A 77 -2.48 0.95 -18.50
N GLU A 78 -3.07 0.33 -19.53
CA GLU A 78 -3.56 1.05 -20.71
C GLU A 78 -4.81 1.86 -20.36
N SER A 79 -5.69 1.31 -19.52
CA SER A 79 -6.88 1.97 -18.98
C SER A 79 -6.57 3.26 -18.21
N CYS A 80 -5.35 3.40 -17.68
CA CYS A 80 -4.87 4.60 -16.99
C CYS A 80 -4.47 5.76 -17.93
N ASN A 81 -4.38 5.50 -19.24
CA ASN A 81 -4.01 6.46 -20.28
C ASN A 81 -5.05 6.54 -21.41
N ASP A 82 -6.16 5.83 -21.29
CA ASP A 82 -7.20 5.74 -22.32
C ASP A 82 -8.11 6.98 -22.29
N ALA A 83 -7.96 7.86 -23.27
CA ALA A 83 -8.80 9.06 -23.40
C ALA A 83 -10.31 8.76 -23.56
N THR A 84 -10.68 7.53 -23.89
CA THR A 84 -12.08 7.08 -24.06
C THR A 84 -12.65 6.40 -22.80
N ASN A 85 -11.79 6.02 -21.85
CA ASN A 85 -12.26 5.54 -20.55
C ASN A 85 -12.86 6.73 -19.78
N PRO A 86 -14.17 6.69 -19.42
CA PRO A 86 -14.82 7.79 -18.70
C PRO A 86 -14.18 8.08 -17.34
N ASN A 87 -13.37 7.16 -16.80
CA ASN A 87 -12.60 7.33 -15.57
C ASN A 87 -11.22 7.97 -15.81
N SER A 88 -10.75 8.09 -17.06
CA SER A 88 -9.35 8.35 -17.42
C SER A 88 -8.93 9.79 -17.82
N PRO A 89 -9.73 10.88 -17.78
CA PRO A 89 -9.15 12.18 -18.13
C PRO A 89 -8.24 12.81 -17.05
N ASN A 90 -8.29 12.37 -15.78
CA ASN A 90 -7.58 13.09 -14.70
C ASN A 90 -7.24 12.26 -13.46
N ARG A 91 -7.19 10.92 -13.58
CA ARG A 91 -6.85 9.93 -12.53
C ARG A 91 -7.23 10.32 -11.08
N PRO A 92 -8.37 10.98 -10.78
CA PRO A 92 -8.46 11.71 -9.53
C PRO A 92 -8.62 10.71 -8.40
N GLY A 93 -7.57 10.54 -7.60
CA GLY A 93 -7.58 9.62 -6.47
C GLY A 93 -7.33 8.14 -6.80
N CYS A 94 -6.76 7.78 -7.95
CA CYS A 94 -6.30 6.41 -8.24
C CYS A 94 -4.84 6.37 -8.71
N GLU A 95 -4.01 7.27 -8.16
CA GLU A 95 -2.62 7.45 -8.60
C GLU A 95 -1.75 6.24 -8.31
N ALA A 96 -2.00 5.51 -7.22
CA ALA A 96 -1.21 4.33 -6.87
C ALA A 96 -1.44 3.19 -7.87
N THR A 97 -2.69 2.87 -8.20
CA THR A 97 -3.00 1.83 -9.21
C THR A 97 -2.33 2.14 -10.55
N CYS A 98 -2.34 3.40 -10.99
CA CYS A 98 -1.80 3.76 -12.30
C CYS A 98 -0.28 3.94 -12.36
N ASN A 99 0.40 4.28 -11.27
CA ASN A 99 1.85 4.52 -11.26
C ASN A 99 2.66 3.36 -10.65
N CYS A 100 2.07 2.59 -9.74
CA CYS A 100 2.79 1.60 -8.94
C CYS A 100 2.49 0.15 -9.32
N ARG A 101 1.36 -0.13 -9.98
CA ARG A 101 1.02 -1.49 -10.42
C ARG A 101 2.02 -2.03 -11.45
N SER A 102 2.40 -1.21 -12.44
CA SER A 102 3.33 -1.62 -13.50
C SER A 102 4.78 -1.75 -13.02
N THR A 103 5.10 -1.14 -11.89
CA THR A 103 6.45 -1.15 -11.28
C THR A 103 6.54 -2.13 -10.11
N GLU A 104 5.53 -2.99 -9.94
CA GLU A 104 5.44 -4.02 -8.89
C GLU A 104 5.63 -3.46 -7.47
N GLN A 105 5.31 -2.18 -7.27
CA GLN A 105 5.34 -1.55 -5.96
C GLN A 105 4.08 -1.90 -5.18
N ILE A 106 4.24 -2.08 -3.88
CA ILE A 106 3.13 -2.40 -2.99
C ILE A 106 2.36 -1.12 -2.69
N TYR A 107 1.09 -1.11 -3.10
CA TYR A 107 0.12 -0.08 -2.72
C TYR A 107 -1.09 -0.73 -2.05
N TRP A 108 -1.90 0.10 -1.39
CA TRP A 108 -3.12 -0.36 -0.75
C TRP A 108 -4.16 -0.78 -1.80
N ILE A 109 -4.53 -2.05 -1.77
CA ILE A 109 -5.62 -2.64 -2.58
C ILE A 109 -6.58 -3.23 -1.56
N ASN A 110 -7.85 -2.87 -1.64
CA ASN A 110 -8.88 -3.45 -0.76
C ASN A 110 -10.11 -3.78 -1.57
#